data_AF-A0A0F3N781-F1
#
_entry.id   AF-A0A0F3N781-F1
#
_cell.length_a   1.000
_cell.length_b   1.000
_cell.length_c   1.000
_cell.angle_alpha   90.00
_cell.angle_beta   90.00
_cell.angle_gamma   90.00
#
_symmetry.space_group_name_H-M   'P 1'
#
loop_
_entity.id
_entity.type
_entity.pdbx_description
1 polymer ?
#
loop_
_entity_poly.entity_id
_entity_poly.type
_entity_poly.pdbx_seq_one_letter_code
_entity_poly.pdbx_strand_id
1 'polypeptide(L)'
;MPAEFYLQTIDEVFQQFSLARGKLVSEKRPIDLKHITKCALLGIEGELDDIATVGQTKAALKLCSNIPESMKRYYLQKGAGHYEVFSGSKFKQFIVPLIKDFIYDFDQTNFKQSKLKAV
;
A
#
# COMPACT_ATOMS: atom_id res chain seq x y z
N MET A 1 -7.48 -23.79 -4.64
CA MET A 1 -7.15 -23.29 -3.29
C MET A 1 -7.94 -24.13 -2.29
N PRO A 2 -7.32 -24.71 -1.26
CA PRO A 2 -8.05 -25.45 -0.22
C PRO A 2 -9.12 -24.58 0.46
N ALA A 3 -10.23 -25.19 0.88
CA ALA A 3 -11.39 -24.49 1.42
C ALA A 3 -11.06 -23.71 2.70
N GLU A 4 -10.09 -24.19 3.47
CA GLU A 4 -9.64 -23.64 4.74
C GLU A 4 -9.10 -22.22 4.57
N PHE A 5 -8.36 -21.94 3.49
CA PHE A 5 -7.82 -20.60 3.22
C PHE A 5 -8.92 -19.60 2.84
N TYR A 6 -9.94 -20.07 2.12
CA TYR A 6 -11.09 -19.23 1.78
C TYR A 6 -11.89 -18.86 3.03
N LEU A 7 -12.22 -19.85 3.86
CA LEU A 7 -12.95 -19.64 5.11
C LEU A 7 -12.17 -18.77 6.09
N GLN A 8 -10.86 -18.99 6.22
CA GLN A 8 -10.00 -18.15 7.03
C GLN A 8 -10.00 -16.70 6.55
N THR A 9 -9.97 -16.46 5.23
CA THR A 9 -10.01 -15.11 4.68
C THR A 9 -11.33 -14.41 5.01
N ILE A 10 -12.46 -15.12 4.86
CA ILE A 10 -13.78 -14.59 5.26
C ILE A 10 -13.77 -14.19 6.73
N ASP A 11 -13.35 -15.08 7.62
CA ASP A 11 -13.37 -14.82 9.06
C ASP A 11 -12.37 -13.71 9.42
N GLU A 12 -11.07 -13.90 9.18
CA GLU A 12 -10.01 -13.01 9.65
C GLU A 12 -10.02 -11.62 8.98
N VAL A 13 -10.29 -11.55 7.67
CA VAL A 13 -10.21 -10.30 6.91
C VAL A 13 -11.55 -9.57 6.88
N PHE A 14 -12.63 -10.27 6.51
CA PHE A 14 -13.92 -9.61 6.22
C PHE A 14 -14.86 -9.53 7.43
N GLN A 15 -14.79 -10.46 8.39
CA GLN A 15 -15.66 -10.43 9.59
C GLN A 15 -14.96 -9.87 10.83
N GLN A 16 -13.78 -10.39 11.15
CA GLN A 16 -13.06 -10.05 12.37
C GLN A 16 -12.18 -8.81 12.22
N PHE A 17 -11.80 -8.44 10.99
CA PHE A 17 -10.86 -7.34 10.70
C PHE A 17 -9.57 -7.48 11.51
N SER A 18 -9.07 -8.71 11.66
CA SER A 18 -8.05 -9.06 12.64
C SER A 18 -6.74 -8.30 12.46
N LEU A 19 -6.34 -8.00 11.22
CA LEU A 19 -5.14 -7.20 10.96
C LEU A 19 -5.30 -5.76 11.49
N ALA A 20 -6.40 -5.10 11.15
CA ALA A 20 -6.66 -3.73 11.57
C ALA A 20 -6.86 -3.60 13.09
N ARG A 21 -7.32 -4.69 13.74
CA ARG A 21 -7.49 -4.78 15.20
C ARG A 21 -6.25 -5.29 15.95
N GLY A 22 -5.16 -5.62 15.26
CA GLY A 22 -3.93 -6.15 15.88
C GLY A 22 -4.09 -7.55 16.50
N LYS A 23 -5.03 -8.35 15.99
CA LYS A 23 -5.33 -9.72 16.45
C LYS A 23 -4.84 -10.81 15.50
N LEU A 24 -4.45 -10.45 14.26
CA LEU A 24 -4.03 -11.43 13.27
C LEU A 24 -2.71 -12.09 13.70
N VAL A 25 -2.68 -13.42 13.64
CA VAL A 25 -1.50 -14.25 13.90
C VAL A 25 -1.16 -15.04 12.64
N SER A 26 0.09 -15.00 12.22
CA SER A 26 0.60 -15.83 11.12
C SER A 26 1.78 -16.65 11.61
N GLU A 27 1.78 -17.96 11.34
CA GLU A 27 2.85 -18.87 11.78
C GLU A 27 3.16 -18.77 13.29
N LYS A 28 2.12 -18.66 14.13
CA LYS A 28 2.21 -18.45 15.60
C LYS A 28 2.84 -17.11 16.02
N ARG A 29 3.04 -16.16 15.09
CA ARG A 29 3.56 -14.83 15.36
C ARG A 29 2.45 -13.78 15.20
N PRO A 30 2.16 -12.97 16.23
CA PRO A 30 1.28 -11.82 16.08
C PRO A 30 1.82 -10.86 15.02
N ILE A 31 0.93 -10.40 14.14
CA ILE A 31 1.27 -9.38 13.14
C ILE A 31 1.06 -8.00 13.74
N ASP A 32 2.12 -7.21 13.78
CA ASP A 32 2.07 -5.79 14.14
C ASP A 32 2.77 -4.97 13.05
N LEU A 33 1.98 -4.17 12.32
CA LEU A 33 2.41 -3.33 11.21
C LEU A 33 3.37 -2.20 11.63
N LYS A 34 3.50 -1.93 12.94
CA LYS A 34 4.51 -1.00 13.49
C LYS A 34 5.94 -1.48 13.28
N HIS A 35 6.17 -2.76 12.99
CA HIS A 35 7.50 -3.27 12.68
C HIS A 35 8.00 -2.86 11.28
N ILE A 36 7.10 -2.38 10.42
CA ILE A 36 7.48 -1.87 9.09
C ILE A 36 8.12 -0.49 9.27
N THR A 37 9.43 -0.42 9.05
CA THR A 37 10.24 0.78 9.31
C THR A 37 11.27 1.11 8.22
N LYS A 38 11.55 0.17 7.31
CA LYS A 38 12.67 0.25 6.36
C LYS A 38 12.24 0.43 4.91
N CYS A 39 11.01 0.87 4.66
CA CYS A 39 10.51 1.18 3.34
C CYS A 39 9.58 2.38 3.35
N ALA A 40 9.49 3.05 2.20
CA ALA A 40 8.44 4.03 1.94
C ALA A 40 7.14 3.31 1.55
N LEU A 41 5.99 3.94 1.80
CA LEU A 41 4.67 3.38 1.52
C LEU A 41 3.84 4.30 0.62
N LEU A 42 3.37 3.77 -0.50
CA LEU A 42 2.45 4.44 -1.42
C LEU A 42 1.10 3.73 -1.41
N GLY A 43 0.03 4.44 -1.07
CA GLY A 43 -1.35 3.98 -1.21
C GLY A 43 -2.01 4.61 -2.44
N ILE A 44 -2.58 3.77 -3.31
CA ILE A 44 -3.30 4.20 -4.52
C ILE A 44 -4.74 3.66 -4.43
N GLU A 45 -5.70 4.53 -4.69
CA GLU A 45 -7.13 4.18 -4.74
C GLU A 45 -7.78 4.76 -5.99
N GLY A 46 -8.86 4.13 -6.45
CA GLY A 46 -9.71 4.62 -7.54
C GLY A 46 -10.97 5.28 -6.97
N GLU A 47 -11.34 6.45 -7.48
CA GLU A 47 -12.55 7.17 -7.04
C GLU A 47 -13.84 6.37 -7.27
N LEU A 48 -13.87 5.53 -8.31
CA LEU A 48 -15.01 4.72 -8.71
C LEU A 48 -14.81 3.22 -8.41
N ASP A 49 -13.87 2.88 -7.51
CA ASP A 49 -13.65 1.50 -7.09
C ASP A 49 -14.79 1.02 -6.19
N ASP A 50 -15.55 0.04 -6.68
CA ASP A 50 -16.70 -0.58 -6.01
C ASP A 50 -16.36 -1.92 -5.31
N ILE A 51 -15.12 -2.39 -5.42
CA ILE A 51 -14.61 -3.62 -4.78
C ILE A 51 -13.79 -3.25 -3.55
N ALA A 52 -12.80 -2.37 -3.72
CA ALA A 52 -11.93 -1.84 -2.67
C ALA A 52 -12.16 -0.33 -2.54
N THR A 53 -13.32 0.02 -1.99
CA THR A 53 -13.77 1.42 -1.85
C THR A 53 -12.76 2.32 -1.15
N VAL A 54 -12.83 3.61 -1.47
CA VAL A 54 -11.97 4.67 -0.93
C VAL A 54 -11.86 4.61 0.60
N GLY A 55 -10.63 4.68 1.10
CA GLY A 55 -10.29 4.67 2.51
C GLY A 55 -9.68 3.35 3.01
N GLN A 56 -9.95 2.23 2.35
CA GLN A 56 -9.43 0.91 2.75
C GLN A 56 -7.91 0.84 2.60
N THR A 57 -7.38 1.20 1.41
CA THR A 57 -5.93 1.26 1.16
C THR A 57 -5.31 2.40 1.95
N LYS A 58 -6.00 3.54 2.08
CA LYS A 58 -5.54 4.68 2.89
C LYS A 58 -5.31 4.29 4.36
N ALA A 59 -6.11 3.38 4.90
CA ALA A 59 -5.96 2.93 6.28
C ALA A 59 -4.59 2.28 6.56
N ALA A 60 -3.99 1.62 5.56
CA ALA A 60 -2.66 1.01 5.70
C ALA A 60 -1.59 2.05 6.07
N LEU A 61 -1.67 3.28 5.55
CA LEU A 61 -0.73 4.36 5.89
C LEU A 61 -0.79 4.72 7.38
N LYS A 62 -1.99 4.69 7.97
CA LYS A 62 -2.19 4.93 9.40
C LYS A 62 -1.70 3.76 10.24
N LEU A 63 -2.00 2.53 9.82
CA LEU A 63 -1.62 1.31 10.54
C LEU A 63 -0.09 1.10 10.57
N CYS A 64 0.61 1.45 9.49
CA CYS A 64 2.07 1.46 9.42
C CYS A 64 2.66 2.72 10.10
N SER A 65 2.34 2.93 11.39
CA SER A 65 2.58 4.19 12.09
C SER A 65 4.05 4.58 12.25
N ASN A 66 4.97 3.61 12.19
CA ASN A 66 6.41 3.85 12.37
C ASN A 66 7.16 4.18 11.08
N ILE A 67 6.49 4.15 9.93
CA ILE A 67 7.04 4.75 8.70
C ILE A 67 6.88 6.28 8.85
N PRO A 68 7.95 7.09 8.66
CA PRO A 68 7.86 8.55 8.71
C PRO A 68 6.84 9.09 7.70
N GLU A 69 6.13 10.17 8.05
CA GLU A 69 5.12 10.76 7.15
C GLU A 69 5.73 11.24 5.83
N SER A 70 6.99 11.71 5.86
CA SER A 70 7.75 12.07 4.64
C SER A 70 8.02 10.90 3.70
N MET A 71 7.85 9.65 4.17
CA MET A 71 8.00 8.42 3.41
C MET A 71 6.65 7.76 3.07
N LYS A 72 5.54 8.43 3.37
CA LYS A 72 4.20 7.98 3.01
C LYS A 72 3.62 8.87 1.93
N ARG A 73 2.94 8.27 0.96
CA ARG A 73 2.14 9.00 -0.04
C ARG A 73 0.81 8.33 -0.26
N TYR A 74 -0.22 9.13 -0.46
CA TYR A 74 -1.55 8.68 -0.83
C TYR A 74 -1.98 9.38 -2.12
N TYR A 75 -2.54 8.62 -3.05
CA TYR A 75 -3.05 9.12 -4.31
C TYR A 75 -4.42 8.52 -4.63
N LEU A 76 -5.38 9.39 -4.91
CA LEU A 76 -6.72 9.02 -5.35
C LEU A 76 -6.86 9.33 -6.84
N GLN A 77 -6.95 8.29 -7.67
CA GLN A 77 -7.15 8.44 -9.11
C GLN A 77 -8.61 8.73 -9.40
N LYS A 78 -8.90 9.98 -9.79
CA LYS A 78 -10.23 10.39 -10.24
C LYS A 78 -10.68 9.59 -11.46
N GLY A 79 -11.95 9.22 -11.45
CA GLY A 79 -12.61 8.47 -12.51
C GLY A 79 -12.08 7.04 -12.75
N ALA A 80 -11.18 6.51 -11.92
CA ALA A 80 -10.72 5.13 -12.02
C ALA A 80 -11.60 4.19 -11.21
N GLY A 81 -12.10 3.14 -11.86
CA GLY A 81 -12.66 1.97 -11.17
C GLY A 81 -11.58 1.01 -10.67
N HIS A 82 -11.99 -0.12 -10.09
CA HIS A 82 -11.09 -1.11 -9.47
C HIS A 82 -9.92 -1.52 -10.37
N TYR A 83 -10.21 -1.97 -11.60
CA TYR A 83 -9.18 -2.45 -12.50
C TYR A 83 -8.32 -1.33 -13.08
N GLU A 84 -8.84 -0.11 -13.17
CA GLU A 84 -8.14 1.02 -13.78
C GLU A 84 -7.00 1.56 -12.92
N VAL A 85 -6.91 1.14 -11.65
CA VAL A 85 -5.79 1.50 -10.77
C VAL A 85 -4.54 0.65 -10.99
N PHE A 86 -4.65 -0.49 -11.67
CA PHE A 86 -3.52 -1.40 -11.97
C PHE A 86 -3.51 -1.91 -13.42
N SER A 87 -4.45 -1.46 -14.26
CA SER A 87 -4.53 -1.83 -15.67
C SER A 87 -5.20 -0.74 -16.51
N GLY A 88 -5.16 -0.88 -17.85
CA GLY A 88 -5.84 0.05 -18.75
C GLY A 88 -5.11 1.38 -18.98
N SER A 89 -5.82 2.34 -19.59
CA SER A 89 -5.25 3.63 -20.01
C SER A 89 -4.93 4.55 -18.84
N LYS A 90 -5.83 4.66 -17.86
CA LYS A 90 -5.61 5.49 -16.66
C LYS A 90 -4.39 5.03 -15.86
N PHE A 91 -4.22 3.72 -15.68
CA PHE A 91 -3.02 3.17 -15.05
C PHE A 91 -1.75 3.58 -15.79
N LYS A 92 -1.68 3.35 -17.11
CA LYS A 92 -0.49 3.67 -17.92
C LYS A 92 -0.18 5.18 -17.94
N GLN A 93 -1.21 6.01 -18.04
CA GLN A 93 -1.05 7.45 -18.21
C GLN A 93 -0.75 8.19 -16.91
N PHE A 94 -1.33 7.77 -15.79
CA PHE A 94 -1.26 8.52 -14.53
C PHE A 94 -0.54 7.77 -13.42
N ILE A 95 -0.83 6.48 -13.24
CA ILE A 95 -0.36 5.72 -12.07
C ILE A 95 1.05 5.16 -12.28
N VAL A 96 1.39 4.69 -13.49
CA VAL A 96 2.75 4.23 -13.80
C VAL A 96 3.80 5.34 -13.58
N PRO A 97 3.61 6.58 -14.10
CA PRO A 97 4.51 7.68 -13.78
C PRO A 97 4.60 7.97 -12.27
N LEU A 98 3.47 7.99 -11.56
CA LEU A 98 3.44 8.18 -10.11
C LEU A 98 4.27 7.12 -9.35
N ILE A 99 4.11 5.84 -9.70
CA ILE A 99 4.88 4.73 -9.09
C ILE A 99 6.36 4.92 -9.40
N LYS A 100 6.70 5.27 -10.64
CA LYS A 100 8.07 5.51 -11.06
C LYS A 100 8.70 6.63 -10.23
N ASP A 101 8.05 7.80 -10.15
CA ASP A 101 8.54 8.95 -9.39
C ASP A 101 8.71 8.61 -7.90
N PHE A 102 7.74 7.90 -7.32
CA PHE A 102 7.84 7.41 -5.95
C PHE A 102 9.06 6.51 -5.73
N ILE A 103 9.34 5.58 -6.65
CA ILE A 103 10.54 4.73 -6.57
C ILE A 103 11.80 5.59 -6.67
N TYR A 104 11.87 6.53 -7.63
CA TYR A 104 13.04 7.41 -7.78
C TYR A 104 13.34 8.22 -6.51
N ASP A 105 12.30 8.74 -5.85
CA ASP A 105 12.43 9.56 -4.65
C ASP A 105 12.93 8.78 -3.42
N PHE A 106 12.71 7.47 -3.36
CA PHE A 106 13.06 6.64 -2.19
C PHE A 106 14.10 5.54 -2.47
N ASP A 107 14.58 5.42 -3.70
CA ASP A 107 15.70 4.56 -4.04
C ASP A 107 17.00 5.14 -3.45
N GLN A 108 17.58 4.42 -2.48
CA GLN A 108 18.80 4.84 -1.79
C GLN A 108 20.04 4.86 -2.69
N THR A 109 20.00 4.22 -3.86
CA THR A 109 21.09 4.31 -4.84
C THR A 109 21.17 5.71 -5.48
N ASN A 110 20.03 6.38 -5.68
CA ASN A 110 19.96 7.77 -6.17
C ASN A 110 20.42 8.79 -5.12
N PHE A 111 20.22 8.51 -3.82
CA PHE A 111 20.74 9.32 -2.72
C PHE A 111 22.27 9.36 -2.66
N LYS A 112 22.97 8.30 -3.09
CA LYS A 112 24.44 8.30 -3.17
C LYS A 112 24.97 9.08 -4.37
N GLN A 113 24.30 8.99 -5.53
CA GLN A 113 24.73 9.72 -6.74
C GLN A 113 24.53 11.24 -6.62
N SER A 114 23.45 11.71 -5.98
CA SER A 114 23.23 13.14 -5.77
C SER A 114 24.27 13.78 -4.84
N LYS A 115 24.76 13.05 -3.82
CA LYS A 115 25.87 13.51 -2.97
C LYS A 115 27.23 13.52 -3.68
N LEU A 116 27.49 12.60 -4.61
CA LEU A 116 28.75 12.57 -5.37
C LEU A 116 28.84 13.65 -6.46
N LYS A 117 27.71 14.21 -6.92
CA LYS A 117 27.69 15.32 -7.90
C LYS A 117 27.71 16.72 -7.26
N ALA A 118 27.60 16.79 -5.94
CA ALA A 118 27.56 18.03 -5.17
C ALA A 118 28.89 18.35 -4.45
N VAL A 119 29.97 17.64 -4.82
CA VAL A 119 31.36 17.86 -4.39
C VAL A 119 32.19 18.11 -5.64
#